data_AF-A0A076EYU8-F1
#
_entry.id   AF-A0A076EYU8-F1
#
_cell.length_a   1.000
_cell.length_b   1.000
_cell.length_c   1.000
_cell.angle_alpha   90.00
_cell.angle_beta   90.00
_cell.angle_gamma   90.00
#
_symmetry.space_group_name_H-M   'P 1'
#
loop_
_entity.id
_entity.type
_entity.pdbx_description
1 polymer ?
#
loop_
_entity_poly.entity_id
_entity_poly.type
_entity_poly.pdbx_seq_one_letter_code
_entity_poly.pdbx_strand_id
1 'polypeptide(L)'
;MRNDRGRTVRPHEYLDTDEGPAWEEHNPAESPAASGPLQRLSAAGVAVWLDDLSRHRLASGSLDALVRNRSVSGVTTNPSIFENALRSGEAAYGEQIVDLAVAGANAAEAVRALTTTDVRWACEILQETYERSGGADGYVSIEVDPYLSRNVPGTVAEARDLFRSIGRRNVLIKIPATAECLPAITQTLAAGIGVNVTLIFSLERYEGVQDAFMAGLEQARANGHDLSHIQSVASFFISRVDTEVDRRLGEDTRDYLRGAAAIANARLAYEKFETMLRTPRWRALEADGAHPQRLLWASTGVKNPAYFDTRYVTELIAARTVNTMPEETLHAVAEHGVVDGDSISGAYDTSRTVLDKLTLAGVDYDDVVRALEAEGLQKFEVAWNELTSTVALLLDDARAQIDRSRNTAQKPPPFPVTAVQAREV
;
A
#
# COMPACT_ATOMS: atom_id res chain seq x y z
N MET A 1 -11.77 -78.71 -20.11
CA MET A 1 -11.39 -78.06 -18.85
C MET A 1 -10.62 -76.79 -19.18
N ARG A 2 -11.00 -75.68 -18.52
CA ARG A 2 -10.19 -74.52 -18.12
C ARG A 2 -9.21 -73.85 -19.11
N ASN A 3 -9.47 -72.54 -19.23
CA ASN A 3 -8.67 -71.39 -19.65
C ASN A 3 -7.15 -71.52 -19.70
N ASP A 4 -6.56 -71.00 -20.79
CA ASP A 4 -5.78 -69.75 -20.79
C ASP A 4 -5.22 -69.55 -22.21
N ARG A 5 -5.91 -68.71 -23.00
CA ARG A 5 -5.49 -68.41 -24.37
C ARG A 5 -4.65 -67.14 -24.36
N GLY A 6 -3.34 -67.33 -24.54
CA GLY A 6 -2.39 -66.28 -24.77
C GLY A 6 -2.77 -65.39 -25.96
N ARG A 7 -2.61 -64.08 -25.76
CA ARG A 7 -2.36 -63.11 -26.82
C ARG A 7 -1.41 -62.05 -26.28
N THR A 8 -0.45 -61.74 -27.13
CA THR A 8 0.71 -60.86 -26.97
C THR A 8 0.32 -59.40 -26.69
N VAL A 9 0.98 -58.80 -25.70
CA VAL A 9 0.84 -57.38 -25.31
C VAL A 9 1.74 -56.51 -26.20
N ARG A 10 1.19 -55.45 -26.78
CA ARG A 10 1.94 -54.33 -27.39
C ARG A 10 2.15 -53.24 -26.33
N PRO A 11 3.28 -52.52 -26.31
CA PRO A 11 3.53 -51.51 -25.28
C PRO A 11 3.17 -50.08 -25.75
N HIS A 12 2.70 -49.29 -24.77
CA HIS A 12 2.55 -47.82 -24.75
C HIS A 12 1.36 -47.18 -25.49
N GLU A 13 0.25 -47.03 -24.78
CA GLU A 13 -0.61 -45.84 -24.84
C GLU A 13 -0.68 -45.26 -23.41
N TYR A 14 0.02 -44.15 -23.19
CA TYR A 14 -0.22 -43.28 -22.04
C TYR A 14 -1.48 -42.48 -22.38
N LEU A 15 -2.52 -42.63 -21.57
CA LEU A 15 -3.69 -41.75 -21.61
C LEU A 15 -3.27 -40.39 -21.07
N ASP A 16 -3.24 -39.43 -21.97
CA ASP A 16 -3.13 -38.01 -21.69
C ASP A 16 -4.51 -37.53 -21.22
N THR A 17 -4.69 -37.39 -19.91
CA THR A 17 -5.84 -36.69 -19.31
C THR A 17 -5.31 -35.46 -18.61
N ASP A 18 -5.01 -34.45 -19.42
CA ASP A 18 -4.65 -33.11 -18.99
C ASP A 18 -5.95 -32.32 -18.76
N GLU A 19 -6.62 -32.59 -17.64
CA GLU A 19 -7.67 -31.70 -17.10
C GLU A 19 -7.09 -30.98 -15.88
N GLY A 20 -6.28 -29.94 -16.15
CA GLY A 20 -5.99 -28.90 -15.17
C GLY A 20 -7.25 -28.06 -14.89
N PRO A 21 -7.34 -27.38 -13.73
CA PRO A 21 -8.52 -26.59 -13.40
C PRO A 21 -8.70 -25.45 -14.42
N ALA A 22 -9.84 -25.48 -15.11
CA ALA A 22 -10.28 -24.43 -16.01
C ALA A 22 -10.64 -23.18 -15.20
N TRP A 23 -9.73 -22.21 -15.16
CA TRP A 23 -10.07 -20.84 -14.79
C TRP A 23 -10.85 -20.25 -15.96
N GLU A 24 -12.13 -19.94 -15.75
CA GLU A 24 -12.98 -19.33 -16.77
C GLU A 24 -12.35 -18.03 -17.26
N GLU A 25 -11.89 -18.03 -18.52
CA GLU A 25 -11.65 -16.82 -19.28
C GLU A 25 -12.96 -16.02 -19.32
N HIS A 26 -12.92 -14.82 -18.76
CA HIS A 26 -14.06 -13.91 -18.73
C HIS A 26 -14.49 -13.60 -20.16
N ASN A 27 -15.65 -14.15 -20.56
CA ASN A 27 -16.26 -13.93 -21.86
C ASN A 27 -16.77 -12.47 -21.92
N PRO A 28 -16.33 -11.61 -22.86
CA PRO A 28 -16.72 -10.21 -22.89
C PRO A 28 -18.12 -10.09 -23.53
N ALA A 29 -19.17 -10.32 -22.73
CA ALA A 29 -20.52 -9.98 -23.13
C ALA A 29 -20.84 -8.53 -22.73
N GLU A 30 -21.29 -7.76 -23.73
CA GLU A 30 -21.75 -6.36 -23.72
C GLU A 30 -20.66 -5.28 -23.78
N SER A 31 -20.51 -4.64 -24.95
CA SER A 31 -19.81 -3.35 -25.07
C SER A 31 -20.54 -2.30 -24.23
N PRO A 32 -19.93 -1.73 -23.17
CA PRO A 32 -20.58 -0.68 -22.41
C PRO A 32 -20.37 0.65 -23.10
N ALA A 33 -21.42 1.46 -23.16
CA ALA A 33 -21.33 2.88 -23.41
C ALA A 33 -20.21 3.50 -22.52
N ALA A 34 -19.19 4.08 -23.17
CA ALA A 34 -18.08 4.88 -22.64
C ALA A 34 -17.64 4.57 -21.19
N SER A 35 -16.99 3.42 -20.96
CA SER A 35 -16.24 3.18 -19.71
C SER A 35 -15.18 4.27 -19.52
N GLY A 36 -15.16 4.96 -18.39
CA GLY A 36 -14.17 6.00 -18.08
C GLY A 36 -12.74 5.44 -17.94
N PRO A 37 -11.71 6.31 -17.91
CA PRO A 37 -10.32 5.88 -17.88
C PRO A 37 -9.97 4.90 -16.74
N LEU A 38 -10.47 5.15 -15.53
CA LEU A 38 -10.19 4.27 -14.37
C LEU A 38 -10.86 2.89 -14.49
N GLN A 39 -12.03 2.80 -15.12
CA GLN A 39 -12.63 1.50 -15.45
C GLN A 39 -11.79 0.76 -16.49
N ARG A 40 -11.30 1.45 -17.54
CA ARG A 40 -10.41 0.85 -18.53
C ARG A 40 -9.09 0.39 -17.91
N LEU A 41 -8.55 1.15 -16.97
CA LEU A 41 -7.33 0.81 -16.24
C LEU A 41 -7.52 -0.46 -15.41
N SER A 42 -8.65 -0.54 -14.69
CA SER A 42 -9.03 -1.75 -13.95
C SER A 42 -9.22 -2.96 -14.87
N ALA A 43 -9.88 -2.76 -16.02
CA ALA A 43 -10.07 -3.81 -17.03
C ALA A 43 -8.74 -4.28 -17.66
N ALA A 44 -7.72 -3.42 -17.72
CA ALA A 44 -6.37 -3.78 -18.13
C ALA A 44 -5.57 -4.55 -17.06
N GLY A 45 -6.19 -4.84 -15.90
CA GLY A 45 -5.59 -5.64 -14.82
C GLY A 45 -4.74 -4.83 -13.84
N VAL A 46 -4.93 -3.51 -13.77
CA VAL A 46 -4.30 -2.61 -12.80
C VAL A 46 -5.32 -2.24 -11.71
N ALA A 47 -5.08 -2.67 -10.47
CA ALA A 47 -5.93 -2.26 -9.35
C ALA A 47 -5.68 -0.79 -8.99
N VAL A 48 -6.76 0.00 -8.87
CA VAL A 48 -6.70 1.42 -8.53
C VAL A 48 -6.79 1.58 -7.02
N TRP A 49 -5.73 2.07 -6.39
CA TRP A 49 -5.69 2.34 -4.95
C TRP A 49 -5.56 3.84 -4.69
N LEU A 50 -6.11 4.29 -3.57
CA LEU A 50 -5.99 5.67 -3.09
C LEU A 50 -4.82 5.79 -2.10
N ASP A 51 -3.91 6.72 -2.32
CA ASP A 51 -2.82 7.07 -1.39
C ASP A 51 -3.22 8.22 -0.45
N ASP A 52 -4.32 8.01 0.28
CA ASP A 52 -4.84 8.94 1.28
C ASP A 52 -5.84 8.23 2.22
N LEU A 53 -5.87 8.65 3.47
CA LEU A 53 -6.90 8.25 4.43
C LEU A 53 -7.05 9.33 5.51
N SER A 54 -8.30 9.75 5.75
CA SER A 54 -8.64 10.61 6.87
C SER A 54 -10.00 10.25 7.44
N ARG A 55 -10.19 10.47 8.74
CA ARG A 55 -11.51 10.33 9.39
C ARG A 55 -12.59 11.18 8.74
N HIS A 56 -12.26 12.37 8.25
CA HIS A 56 -13.21 13.20 7.52
C HIS A 56 -13.67 12.51 6.23
N ARG A 57 -12.76 11.90 5.46
CA ARG A 57 -13.10 11.15 4.24
C ARG A 57 -14.01 9.95 4.55
N LEU A 58 -13.76 9.26 5.67
CA LEU A 58 -14.57 8.15 6.12
C LEU A 58 -15.98 8.61 6.52
N ALA A 59 -16.08 9.62 7.39
CA ALA A 59 -17.35 10.12 7.91
C ALA A 59 -18.24 10.80 6.84
N SER A 60 -17.62 11.47 5.87
CA SER A 60 -18.35 12.12 4.77
C SER A 60 -18.88 11.15 3.70
N GLY A 61 -18.48 9.88 3.72
CA GLY A 61 -18.78 8.91 2.67
C GLY A 61 -17.96 9.11 1.38
N SER A 62 -16.93 9.96 1.41
CA SER A 62 -16.08 10.24 0.25
C SER A 62 -15.33 8.99 -0.23
N LEU A 63 -14.79 8.17 0.68
CA LEU A 63 -14.13 6.91 0.29
C LEU A 63 -15.09 5.94 -0.40
N ASP A 64 -16.29 5.77 0.17
CA ASP A 64 -17.35 4.93 -0.40
C ASP A 64 -17.75 5.39 -1.81
N ALA A 65 -17.85 6.71 -2.03
CA ALA A 65 -18.10 7.28 -3.35
C ALA A 65 -16.98 7.00 -4.35
N LEU A 66 -15.71 7.01 -3.92
CA LEU A 66 -14.57 6.66 -4.78
C LEU A 66 -14.57 5.16 -5.15
N VAL A 67 -14.91 4.29 -4.20
CA VAL A 67 -15.05 2.84 -4.47
C VAL A 67 -16.14 2.60 -5.53
N ARG A 68 -17.31 3.21 -5.37
CA ARG A 68 -18.45 3.01 -6.28
C ARG A 68 -18.26 3.66 -7.66
N ASN A 69 -17.68 4.87 -7.70
CA ASN A 69 -17.72 5.70 -8.92
C ASN A 69 -16.36 5.86 -9.63
N ARG A 70 -15.25 5.50 -8.97
CA ARG A 70 -13.88 5.69 -9.47
C ARG A 70 -13.04 4.42 -9.48
N SER A 71 -13.67 3.25 -9.32
CA SER A 71 -12.98 1.94 -9.33
C SER A 71 -11.91 1.78 -8.24
N VAL A 72 -11.94 2.61 -7.19
CA VAL A 72 -10.99 2.49 -6.07
C VAL A 72 -11.24 1.16 -5.38
N SER A 73 -10.18 0.39 -5.21
CA SER A 73 -10.19 -1.01 -4.77
C SER A 73 -9.22 -1.27 -3.63
N GLY A 74 -8.53 -0.24 -3.14
CA GLY A 74 -7.68 -0.32 -1.96
C GLY A 74 -7.19 1.05 -1.53
N VAL A 75 -6.55 1.11 -0.36
CA VAL A 75 -6.07 2.35 0.25
C VAL A 75 -4.68 2.12 0.85
N THR A 76 -3.77 3.07 0.64
CA THR A 76 -2.51 3.15 1.40
C THR A 76 -2.49 4.33 2.34
N THR A 77 -1.84 4.13 3.49
CA THR A 77 -1.51 5.20 4.44
C THR A 77 0.01 5.37 4.55
N ASN A 78 0.41 6.48 5.17
CA ASN A 78 1.77 6.75 5.63
C ASN A 78 1.71 7.81 6.75
N PRO A 79 2.80 8.07 7.48
CA PRO A 79 2.78 8.99 8.61
C PRO A 79 2.40 10.42 8.23
N SER A 80 2.84 10.91 7.07
CA SER A 80 2.48 12.25 6.57
C SER A 80 0.99 12.37 6.25
N ILE A 81 0.34 11.33 5.72
CA ILE A 81 -1.11 11.31 5.48
C ILE A 81 -1.86 11.51 6.79
N PHE A 82 -1.50 10.74 7.84
CA PHE A 82 -2.16 10.87 9.14
C PHE A 82 -1.87 12.20 9.83
N GLU A 83 -0.64 12.72 9.75
CA GLU A 83 -0.29 14.03 10.29
C GLU A 83 -1.15 15.12 9.67
N ASN A 84 -1.24 15.15 8.34
CA ASN A 84 -2.07 16.11 7.62
C ASN A 84 -3.55 15.97 8.01
N ALA A 85 -4.05 14.74 8.12
CA ALA A 85 -5.43 14.47 8.50
C ALA A 85 -5.74 14.97 9.92
N LEU A 86 -4.84 14.75 10.88
CA LEU A 86 -5.01 15.20 12.27
C LEU A 86 -4.94 16.73 12.38
N ARG A 87 -4.01 17.36 11.68
CA ARG A 87 -3.84 18.83 11.68
C ARG A 87 -5.01 19.56 11.00
N SER A 88 -5.55 19.02 9.92
CA SER A 88 -6.66 19.65 9.17
C SER A 88 -8.05 19.26 9.69
N GLY A 89 -8.15 18.15 10.42
CA GLY A 89 -9.41 17.52 10.81
C GLY A 89 -9.65 17.42 12.31
N GLU A 90 -9.12 18.33 13.13
CA GLU A 90 -9.15 18.26 14.60
C GLU A 90 -10.54 17.91 15.15
N ALA A 91 -11.60 18.53 14.62
CA ALA A 91 -12.98 18.27 15.05
C ALA A 91 -13.42 16.79 14.86
N ALA A 92 -12.93 16.11 13.82
CA ALA A 92 -13.27 14.70 13.57
C ALA A 92 -12.56 13.75 14.54
N TYR A 93 -11.37 14.12 15.04
CA TYR A 93 -10.59 13.30 15.97
C TYR A 93 -10.82 13.63 17.45
N GLY A 94 -11.42 14.79 17.74
CA GLY A 94 -11.51 15.38 19.08
C GLY A 94 -12.08 14.44 20.14
N GLU A 95 -13.17 13.72 19.85
CA GLU A 95 -13.78 12.79 20.82
C GLU A 95 -12.80 11.69 21.26
N GLN A 96 -12.17 11.01 20.30
CA GLN A 96 -11.21 9.95 20.62
C GLN A 96 -9.94 10.50 21.28
N ILE A 97 -9.50 11.71 20.91
CA ILE A 97 -8.35 12.37 21.56
C ILE A 97 -8.68 12.64 23.04
N VAL A 98 -9.89 13.11 23.35
CA VAL A 98 -10.34 13.33 24.72
C VAL A 98 -10.39 12.01 25.50
N ASP A 99 -10.93 10.95 24.92
CA ASP A 99 -10.96 9.62 25.56
C ASP A 99 -9.55 9.10 25.86
N LEU A 100 -8.62 9.24 24.91
CA LEU A 100 -7.22 8.84 25.08
C LEU A 100 -6.51 9.69 26.13
N ALA A 101 -6.80 10.99 26.19
CA ALA A 101 -6.28 11.90 27.20
C ALA A 101 -6.77 11.51 28.61
N VAL A 102 -8.05 11.17 28.76
CA VAL A 102 -8.64 10.69 30.02
C VAL A 102 -8.01 9.34 30.45
N ALA A 103 -7.76 8.46 29.49
CA ALA A 103 -7.10 7.17 29.72
C ALA A 103 -5.60 7.30 30.06
N GLY A 104 -5.02 8.50 29.95
CA GLY A 104 -3.60 8.74 30.23
C GLY A 104 -2.67 8.22 29.14
N ALA A 105 -3.16 8.01 27.92
CA ALA A 105 -2.36 7.50 26.81
C ALA A 105 -1.18 8.42 26.48
N ASN A 106 -0.03 7.86 26.17
CA ASN A 106 1.08 8.62 25.58
C ASN A 106 0.88 8.83 24.07
N ALA A 107 1.73 9.65 23.46
CA ALA A 107 1.61 10.01 22.05
C ALA A 107 1.66 8.79 21.11
N ALA A 108 2.56 7.82 21.35
CA ALA A 108 2.68 6.63 20.52
C ALA A 108 1.45 5.72 20.64
N GLU A 109 0.92 5.55 21.86
CA GLU A 109 -0.34 4.82 22.11
C GLU A 109 -1.52 5.48 21.40
N ALA A 110 -1.60 6.81 21.46
CA ALA A 110 -2.66 7.57 20.82
C ALA A 110 -2.55 7.53 19.29
N VAL A 111 -1.36 7.69 18.71
CA VAL A 111 -1.12 7.51 17.26
C VAL A 111 -1.63 6.14 16.82
N ARG A 112 -1.24 5.07 17.53
CA ARG A 112 -1.70 3.70 17.22
C ARG A 112 -3.22 3.59 17.31
N ALA A 113 -3.84 4.10 18.37
CA ALA A 113 -5.29 4.02 18.55
C ALA A 113 -6.07 4.81 17.48
N LEU A 114 -5.61 6.00 17.12
CA LEU A 114 -6.26 6.86 16.11
C LEU A 114 -6.17 6.20 14.72
N THR A 115 -4.96 5.79 14.33
CA THR A 115 -4.70 5.23 13.00
C THR A 115 -5.35 3.85 12.80
N THR A 116 -5.33 2.98 13.82
CA THR A 116 -5.98 1.65 13.73
C THR A 116 -7.51 1.75 13.71
N THR A 117 -8.12 2.73 14.38
CA THR A 117 -9.56 3.01 14.26
C THR A 117 -9.94 3.37 12.82
N ASP A 118 -9.21 4.31 12.21
CA ASP A 118 -9.48 4.76 10.84
C ASP A 118 -9.26 3.64 9.82
N VAL A 119 -8.18 2.87 9.97
CA VAL A 119 -7.89 1.73 9.08
C VAL A 119 -8.92 0.63 9.22
N ARG A 120 -9.39 0.32 10.45
CA ARG A 120 -10.49 -0.65 10.63
C ARG A 120 -11.74 -0.20 9.89
N TRP A 121 -12.12 1.08 10.01
CA TRP A 121 -13.29 1.61 9.32
C TRP A 121 -13.12 1.58 7.79
N ALA A 122 -11.94 1.95 7.27
CA ALA A 122 -11.64 1.83 5.85
C ALA A 122 -11.73 0.37 5.35
N CYS A 123 -11.24 -0.60 6.15
CA CYS A 123 -11.39 -2.02 5.85
C CYS A 123 -12.86 -2.44 5.77
N GLU A 124 -13.73 -1.91 6.64
CA GLU A 124 -15.17 -2.19 6.61
C GLU A 124 -15.84 -1.64 5.34
N ILE A 125 -15.46 -0.44 4.90
CA ILE A 125 -15.96 0.14 3.63
C ILE A 125 -15.52 -0.72 2.43
N LEU A 126 -14.30 -1.26 2.45
CA LEU A 126 -13.77 -2.09 1.37
C LEU A 126 -14.13 -3.57 1.47
N GLN A 127 -14.90 -3.97 2.48
CA GLN A 127 -15.24 -5.38 2.73
C GLN A 127 -15.97 -6.02 1.54
N GLU A 128 -16.90 -5.30 0.91
CA GLU A 128 -17.63 -5.81 -0.26
C GLU A 128 -16.69 -6.03 -1.46
N THR A 129 -15.73 -5.12 -1.68
CA THR A 129 -14.71 -5.26 -2.73
C THR A 129 -13.80 -6.45 -2.44
N TYR A 130 -13.42 -6.65 -1.17
CA TYR A 130 -12.63 -7.80 -0.74
C TYR A 130 -13.36 -9.12 -1.00
N GLU A 131 -14.63 -9.22 -0.63
CA GLU A 131 -15.43 -10.44 -0.83
C GLU A 131 -15.69 -10.72 -2.32
N ARG A 132 -16.11 -9.72 -3.09
CA ARG A 132 -16.41 -9.86 -4.53
C ARG A 132 -15.18 -10.25 -5.36
N SER A 133 -14.00 -9.77 -4.95
CA SER A 133 -12.73 -10.08 -5.63
C SER A 133 -12.11 -11.42 -5.20
N GLY A 134 -12.76 -12.17 -4.29
CA GLY A 134 -12.19 -13.40 -3.73
C GLY A 134 -10.92 -13.14 -2.93
N GLY A 135 -10.79 -11.95 -2.33
CA GLY A 135 -9.59 -11.53 -1.61
C GLY A 135 -8.44 -11.05 -2.50
N ALA A 136 -8.67 -10.78 -3.79
CA ALA A 136 -7.65 -10.17 -4.64
C ALA A 136 -7.50 -8.66 -4.40
N ASP A 137 -8.57 -7.96 -4.03
CA ASP A 137 -8.58 -6.51 -3.77
C ASP A 137 -9.32 -6.18 -2.46
N GLY A 138 -9.61 -4.90 -2.20
CA GLY A 138 -10.31 -4.44 -1.01
C GLY A 138 -9.41 -4.20 0.20
N TYR A 139 -8.12 -3.92 -0.01
CA TYR A 139 -7.12 -3.83 1.05
C TYR A 139 -6.88 -2.41 1.58
N VAL A 140 -6.53 -2.32 2.86
CA VAL A 140 -6.01 -1.09 3.47
C VAL A 140 -4.64 -1.35 4.10
N SER A 141 -3.64 -0.55 3.73
CA SER A 141 -2.30 -0.65 4.31
C SER A 141 -2.10 0.30 5.50
N ILE A 142 -1.51 -0.21 6.57
CA ILE A 142 -1.04 0.56 7.73
C ILE A 142 0.43 0.28 8.00
N GLU A 143 1.22 1.30 8.30
CA GLU A 143 2.67 1.16 8.50
C GLU A 143 3.06 0.85 9.95
N VAL A 144 4.14 0.08 10.09
CA VAL A 144 4.89 -0.06 11.35
C VAL A 144 5.66 1.22 11.66
N ASP A 145 6.15 1.36 12.90
CA ASP A 145 7.04 2.45 13.27
C ASP A 145 8.35 2.36 12.47
N PRO A 146 8.74 3.41 11.71
CA PRO A 146 9.95 3.39 10.88
C PRO A 146 11.24 3.18 11.68
N TYR A 147 11.26 3.52 12.98
CA TYR A 147 12.41 3.27 13.86
C TYR A 147 12.64 1.77 14.13
N LEU A 148 11.65 0.91 13.86
CA LEU A 148 11.80 -0.54 13.96
C LEU A 148 12.41 -1.17 12.71
N SER A 149 12.69 -0.40 11.65
CA SER A 149 13.27 -0.90 10.39
C SER A 149 14.58 -1.68 10.54
N ARG A 150 15.31 -1.50 11.65
CA ARG A 150 16.53 -2.27 12.01
C ARG A 150 16.33 -3.28 13.14
N ASN A 151 15.11 -3.43 13.63
CA ASN A 151 14.72 -4.31 14.73
C ASN A 151 13.67 -5.32 14.23
N VAL A 152 14.15 -6.45 13.70
CA VAL A 152 13.28 -7.52 13.17
C VAL A 152 12.27 -8.02 14.21
N PRO A 153 12.66 -8.41 15.44
CA PRO A 153 11.68 -8.83 16.46
C PRO A 153 10.64 -7.76 16.79
N GLY A 154 11.07 -6.50 16.89
CA GLY A 154 10.17 -5.37 17.13
C GLY A 154 9.17 -5.16 16.01
N THR A 155 9.63 -5.17 14.76
CA THR A 155 8.76 -5.04 13.57
C THR A 155 7.72 -6.16 13.52
N VAL A 156 8.12 -7.40 13.76
CA VAL A 156 7.20 -8.56 13.74
C VAL A 156 6.19 -8.50 14.88
N ALA A 157 6.62 -8.08 16.08
CA ALA A 157 5.72 -7.89 17.21
C ALA A 157 4.67 -6.82 16.92
N GLU A 158 5.11 -5.67 16.40
CA GLU A 158 4.21 -4.58 16.03
C GLU A 158 3.25 -4.97 14.90
N ALA A 159 3.73 -5.67 13.87
CA ALA A 159 2.87 -6.15 12.80
C ALA A 159 1.73 -7.04 13.33
N ARG A 160 2.03 -7.92 14.30
CA ARG A 160 1.02 -8.75 14.97
C ARG A 160 0.08 -7.94 15.85
N ASP A 161 0.58 -6.92 16.53
CA ASP A 161 -0.23 -6.02 17.35
C ASP A 161 -1.20 -5.21 16.48
N LEU A 162 -0.73 -4.63 15.38
CA LEU A 162 -1.56 -3.89 14.43
C LEU A 162 -2.63 -4.78 13.80
N PHE A 163 -2.25 -5.96 13.30
CA PHE A 163 -3.19 -6.91 12.70
C PHE A 163 -4.30 -7.31 13.68
N ARG A 164 -3.93 -7.67 14.92
CA ARG A 164 -4.90 -8.02 15.98
C ARG A 164 -5.77 -6.84 16.37
N SER A 165 -5.18 -5.65 16.52
CA SER A 165 -5.90 -4.44 16.92
C SER A 165 -6.91 -4.03 15.86
N ILE A 166 -6.59 -4.15 14.57
CA ILE A 166 -7.51 -3.79 13.49
C ILE A 166 -8.60 -4.84 13.35
N GLY A 167 -8.25 -6.13 13.45
CA GLY A 167 -9.23 -7.23 13.49
C GLY A 167 -10.01 -7.40 12.19
N ARG A 168 -9.40 -7.09 11.04
CA ARG A 168 -9.97 -7.25 9.69
C ARG A 168 -8.97 -8.00 8.81
N ARG A 169 -9.44 -8.93 7.98
CA ARG A 169 -8.57 -9.77 7.12
C ARG A 169 -7.98 -9.01 5.93
N ASN A 170 -8.65 -7.95 5.49
CA ASN A 170 -8.24 -7.10 4.38
C ASN A 170 -7.33 -5.93 4.81
N VAL A 171 -6.58 -6.09 5.91
CA VAL A 171 -5.49 -5.18 6.26
C VAL A 171 -4.16 -5.73 5.75
N LEU A 172 -3.29 -4.85 5.25
CA LEU A 172 -1.89 -5.15 4.99
C LEU A 172 -1.01 -4.38 5.96
N ILE A 173 -0.05 -5.07 6.58
CA ILE A 173 0.97 -4.38 7.37
C ILE A 173 2.06 -3.90 6.43
N LYS A 174 2.31 -2.60 6.44
CA LYS A 174 3.29 -1.95 5.58
C LYS A 174 4.66 -1.96 6.26
N ILE A 175 5.63 -2.63 5.65
CA ILE A 175 6.97 -2.87 6.21
C ILE A 175 8.02 -2.40 5.19
N PRO A 176 9.00 -1.56 5.58
CA PRO A 176 10.02 -1.08 4.66
C PRO A 176 10.97 -2.19 4.19
N ALA A 177 11.36 -2.15 2.93
CA ALA A 177 12.29 -3.08 2.31
C ALA A 177 13.75 -2.64 2.53
N THR A 178 14.17 -2.40 3.76
CA THR A 178 15.62 -2.30 4.03
C THR A 178 16.21 -3.70 4.07
N ALA A 179 17.52 -3.84 3.82
CA ALA A 179 18.18 -5.14 3.88
C ALA A 179 17.97 -5.82 5.24
N GLU A 180 18.05 -5.04 6.31
CA GLU A 180 17.90 -5.52 7.69
C GLU A 180 16.45 -5.91 8.02
N CYS A 181 15.46 -5.34 7.33
CA CYS A 181 14.03 -5.58 7.61
C CYS A 181 13.42 -6.71 6.75
N LEU A 182 14.08 -7.17 5.68
CA LEU A 182 13.59 -8.28 4.86
C LEU A 182 13.19 -9.53 5.69
N PRO A 183 13.94 -9.96 6.72
CA PRO A 183 13.52 -11.08 7.56
C PRO A 183 12.21 -10.84 8.32
N ALA A 184 11.87 -9.57 8.64
CA ALA A 184 10.61 -9.24 9.29
C ALA A 184 9.41 -9.43 8.35
N ILE A 185 9.59 -9.15 7.05
CA ILE A 185 8.58 -9.43 6.01
C ILE A 185 8.29 -10.92 5.96
N THR A 186 9.34 -11.76 5.86
CA THR A 186 9.22 -13.22 5.88
C THR A 186 8.49 -13.71 7.12
N GLN A 187 8.90 -13.28 8.32
CA GLN A 187 8.29 -13.73 9.57
C GLN A 187 6.85 -13.26 9.77
N THR A 188 6.49 -12.10 9.19
CA THR A 188 5.11 -11.58 9.24
C THR A 188 4.20 -12.39 8.33
N LEU A 189 4.62 -12.66 7.09
CA LEU A 189 3.91 -13.55 6.16
C LEU A 189 3.80 -14.97 6.72
N ALA A 190 4.87 -15.49 7.34
CA ALA A 190 4.89 -16.80 7.99
C ALA A 190 3.87 -16.94 9.14
N ALA A 191 3.41 -15.83 9.71
CA ALA A 191 2.37 -15.78 10.73
C ALA A 191 0.95 -15.64 10.15
N GLY A 192 0.79 -15.74 8.83
CA GLY A 192 -0.48 -15.60 8.14
C GLY A 192 -0.95 -14.15 7.98
N ILE A 193 -0.05 -13.18 8.10
CA ILE A 193 -0.38 -11.74 8.04
C ILE A 193 0.07 -11.18 6.69
N GLY A 194 -0.85 -10.53 5.97
CA GLY A 194 -0.54 -9.89 4.69
C GLY A 194 0.37 -8.66 4.85
N VAL A 195 1.27 -8.45 3.89
CA VAL A 195 2.30 -7.41 3.95
C VAL A 195 2.30 -6.53 2.70
N ASN A 196 2.26 -5.22 2.89
CA ASN A 196 2.63 -4.24 1.86
C ASN A 196 4.11 -3.89 2.04
N VAL A 197 4.98 -4.42 1.18
CA VAL A 197 6.41 -4.12 1.26
C VAL A 197 6.66 -2.75 0.65
N THR A 198 7.25 -1.80 1.38
CA THR A 198 7.43 -0.40 0.95
C THR A 198 8.88 0.02 0.78
N LEU A 199 9.13 1.22 0.25
CA LEU A 199 10.45 1.79 -0.02
C LEU A 199 11.33 0.95 -0.96
N ILE A 200 10.72 0.33 -1.98
CA ILE A 200 11.46 -0.39 -3.01
C ILE A 200 11.82 0.59 -4.14
N PHE A 201 13.12 0.82 -4.34
CA PHE A 201 13.64 1.73 -5.38
C PHE A 201 14.48 1.01 -6.44
N SER A 202 15.13 -0.09 -6.07
CA SER A 202 16.07 -0.79 -6.94
C SER A 202 15.55 -2.16 -7.37
N LEU A 203 16.05 -2.60 -8.53
CA LEU A 203 15.82 -3.94 -9.05
C LEU A 203 16.40 -5.02 -8.13
N GLU A 204 17.60 -4.79 -7.57
CA GLU A 204 18.23 -5.69 -6.59
C GLU A 204 17.38 -5.82 -5.32
N ARG A 205 16.87 -4.70 -4.80
CA ARG A 205 16.03 -4.73 -3.61
C ARG A 205 14.74 -5.49 -3.87
N TYR A 206 14.14 -5.30 -5.03
CA TYR A 206 12.93 -6.02 -5.41
C TYR A 206 13.15 -7.54 -5.47
N GLU A 207 14.29 -8.02 -5.97
CA GLU A 207 14.64 -9.45 -5.91
C GLU A 207 14.73 -9.98 -4.47
N GLY A 208 15.35 -9.19 -3.58
CA GLY A 208 15.37 -9.52 -2.15
C GLY A 208 13.97 -9.59 -1.53
N VAL A 209 13.06 -8.73 -1.96
CA VAL A 209 11.64 -8.75 -1.54
C VAL A 209 10.92 -9.99 -2.07
N GLN A 210 11.16 -10.38 -3.33
CA GLN A 210 10.59 -11.60 -3.92
C GLN A 210 11.05 -12.86 -3.15
N ASP A 211 12.33 -12.93 -2.78
CA ASP A 211 12.86 -14.03 -1.97
C ASP A 211 12.21 -14.06 -0.57
N ALA A 212 12.14 -12.92 0.11
CA ALA A 212 11.52 -12.80 1.43
C ALA A 212 10.03 -13.17 1.41
N PHE A 213 9.32 -12.83 0.34
CA PHE A 213 7.92 -13.17 0.11
C PHE A 213 7.73 -14.68 -0.05
N MET A 214 8.45 -15.31 -0.98
CA MET A 214 8.35 -16.76 -1.21
C MET A 214 8.76 -17.55 0.04
N ALA A 215 9.83 -17.14 0.73
CA ALA A 215 10.25 -17.74 2.00
C ALA A 215 9.17 -17.61 3.08
N GLY A 216 8.47 -16.47 3.13
CA GLY A 216 7.39 -16.22 4.08
C GLY A 216 6.20 -17.13 3.84
N LEU A 217 5.80 -17.32 2.58
CA LEU A 217 4.74 -18.25 2.20
C LEU A 217 5.12 -19.71 2.44
N GLU A 218 6.36 -20.10 2.17
CA GLU A 218 6.87 -21.44 2.48
C GLU A 218 6.76 -21.76 3.97
N GLN A 219 7.14 -20.80 4.82
CA GLN A 219 7.00 -20.93 6.28
C GLN A 219 5.55 -20.89 6.72
N ALA A 220 4.71 -20.04 6.12
CA ALA A 220 3.28 -19.99 6.42
C ALA A 220 2.61 -21.35 6.15
N ARG A 221 2.92 -21.97 5.01
CA ARG A 221 2.47 -23.32 4.67
C ARG A 221 2.94 -24.35 5.70
N ALA A 222 4.21 -24.32 6.09
CA ALA A 222 4.75 -25.22 7.11
C ALA A 222 4.09 -25.02 8.49
N ASN A 223 3.65 -23.79 8.79
CA ASN A 223 2.93 -23.44 10.01
C ASN A 223 1.42 -23.76 9.94
N GLY A 224 0.93 -24.30 8.82
CA GLY A 224 -0.47 -24.70 8.64
C GLY A 224 -1.42 -23.53 8.31
N HIS A 225 -0.89 -22.40 7.84
CA HIS A 225 -1.73 -21.31 7.34
C HIS A 225 -2.21 -21.60 5.92
N ASP A 226 -3.46 -21.20 5.63
CA ASP A 226 -4.02 -21.20 4.27
C ASP A 226 -3.41 -20.04 3.46
N LEU A 227 -2.67 -20.38 2.41
CA LEU A 227 -1.96 -19.40 1.58
C LEU A 227 -2.91 -18.50 0.78
N SER A 228 -4.14 -18.95 0.49
CA SER A 228 -5.14 -18.15 -0.23
C SER A 228 -5.59 -16.92 0.55
N HIS A 229 -5.34 -16.90 1.86
CA HIS A 229 -5.65 -15.76 2.73
C HIS A 229 -4.47 -14.80 2.94
N ILE A 230 -3.27 -15.14 2.45
CA ILE A 230 -2.07 -14.34 2.65
C ILE A 230 -1.79 -13.54 1.39
N GLN A 231 -1.90 -12.23 1.50
CA GLN A 231 -1.77 -11.32 0.37
C GLN A 231 -0.63 -10.34 0.59
N SER A 232 0.03 -9.99 -0.50
CA SER A 232 1.17 -9.08 -0.45
C SER A 232 1.27 -8.24 -1.70
N VAL A 233 1.76 -7.01 -1.52
CA VAL A 233 2.11 -6.10 -2.61
C VAL A 233 3.52 -5.56 -2.39
N ALA A 234 4.23 -5.30 -3.48
CA ALA A 234 5.57 -4.72 -3.48
C ALA A 234 5.49 -3.28 -4.00
N SER A 235 5.45 -2.31 -3.08
CA SER A 235 5.36 -0.87 -3.37
C SER A 235 6.67 -0.33 -3.93
N PHE A 236 6.76 -0.29 -5.26
CA PHE A 236 7.89 0.17 -6.05
C PHE A 236 7.73 1.66 -6.40
N PHE A 237 8.66 2.49 -5.95
CA PHE A 237 8.53 3.95 -6.00
C PHE A 237 8.94 4.51 -7.36
N ILE A 238 8.08 5.37 -7.92
CA ILE A 238 8.23 5.89 -9.29
C ILE A 238 8.82 7.31 -9.30
N SER A 239 8.03 8.34 -8.97
CA SER A 239 8.39 9.73 -9.25
C SER A 239 9.68 10.21 -8.59
N ARG A 240 10.08 9.58 -7.46
CA ARG A 240 11.31 9.91 -6.74
C ARG A 240 12.57 9.59 -7.56
N VAL A 241 12.51 8.55 -8.41
CA VAL A 241 13.62 8.17 -9.29
C VAL A 241 13.87 9.26 -10.32
N ASP A 242 12.84 9.67 -11.05
CA ASP A 242 12.98 10.75 -12.05
C ASP A 242 13.38 12.07 -11.40
N THR A 243 12.84 12.41 -10.22
CA THR A 243 13.23 13.64 -9.51
C THR A 243 14.74 13.68 -9.23
N GLU A 244 15.31 12.58 -8.75
CA GLU A 244 16.74 12.51 -8.43
C GLU A 244 17.62 12.41 -9.68
N VAL A 245 17.21 11.62 -10.67
CA VAL A 245 17.95 11.50 -11.94
C VAL A 245 17.96 12.83 -12.69
N ASP A 246 16.81 13.48 -12.84
CA ASP A 246 16.69 14.77 -13.53
C ASP A 246 17.51 15.87 -12.84
N ARG A 247 17.62 15.82 -11.50
CA ARG A 247 18.48 16.71 -10.73
C ARG A 247 19.96 16.48 -11.03
N ARG A 248 20.41 15.22 -11.09
CA ARG A 248 21.80 14.86 -11.42
C ARG A 248 22.17 15.14 -12.86
N LEU A 249 21.22 14.99 -13.78
CA LEU A 249 21.39 15.30 -15.19
C LEU A 249 21.60 16.81 -15.43
N GLY A 250 21.06 17.70 -14.60
CA GLY A 250 21.24 19.16 -14.73
C GLY A 250 20.64 19.74 -16.03
N GLU A 251 20.64 21.05 -16.21
CA GLU A 251 19.88 21.73 -17.28
C GLU A 251 20.43 21.48 -18.71
N ASP A 252 21.71 21.15 -18.86
CA ASP A 252 22.40 21.01 -20.16
C ASP A 252 22.27 19.63 -20.84
N THR A 253 21.49 18.71 -20.27
CA THR A 253 21.45 17.32 -20.74
C THR A 253 20.41 17.05 -21.83
N ARG A 254 20.69 15.97 -22.58
CA ARG A 254 19.88 15.45 -23.68
C ARG A 254 18.41 15.27 -23.25
N ASP A 255 17.53 16.04 -23.87
CA ASP A 255 16.09 16.15 -23.56
C ASP A 255 15.38 14.80 -23.33
N TYR A 256 15.78 13.76 -24.07
CA TYR A 256 15.12 12.45 -24.03
C TYR A 256 15.41 11.58 -22.78
N LEU A 257 16.44 11.88 -21.98
CA LEU A 257 16.72 11.09 -20.75
C LEU A 257 15.96 11.61 -19.54
N ARG A 258 15.47 12.86 -19.60
CA ARG A 258 14.69 13.46 -18.52
C ARG A 258 13.36 12.75 -18.38
N GLY A 259 13.03 12.37 -17.15
CA GLY A 259 11.78 11.68 -16.85
C GLY A 259 11.67 10.28 -17.46
N ALA A 260 12.77 9.67 -17.91
CA ALA A 260 12.76 8.34 -18.52
C ALA A 260 13.14 7.22 -17.54
N ALA A 261 13.85 7.56 -16.47
CA ALA A 261 14.49 6.59 -15.58
C ALA A 261 13.49 5.80 -14.73
N ALA A 262 12.48 6.47 -14.18
CA ALA A 262 11.49 5.84 -13.31
C ALA A 262 10.66 4.79 -14.07
N ILE A 263 10.20 5.12 -15.27
CA ILE A 263 9.42 4.20 -16.11
C ILE A 263 10.29 3.04 -16.60
N ALA A 264 11.53 3.30 -17.02
CA ALA A 264 12.48 2.25 -17.38
C ALA A 264 12.73 1.29 -16.21
N ASN A 265 12.96 1.82 -15.00
CA ASN A 265 13.17 1.04 -13.79
C ASN A 265 11.94 0.18 -13.44
N ALA A 266 10.74 0.76 -13.49
CA ALA A 266 9.50 0.04 -13.21
C ALA A 266 9.20 -1.06 -14.23
N ARG A 267 9.46 -0.82 -15.52
CA ARG A 267 9.32 -1.85 -16.57
C ARG A 267 10.24 -3.05 -16.32
N LEU A 268 11.48 -2.80 -15.89
CA LEU A 268 12.41 -3.87 -15.54
C LEU A 268 12.03 -4.59 -14.23
N ALA A 269 11.40 -3.89 -13.28
CA ALA A 269 10.82 -4.54 -12.11
C ALA A 269 9.69 -5.48 -12.53
N TYR A 270 8.84 -5.08 -13.49
CA TYR A 270 7.80 -5.96 -14.02
C TYR A 270 8.37 -7.19 -14.75
N GLU A 271 9.45 -7.05 -15.53
CA GLU A 271 10.14 -8.21 -16.14
C GLU A 271 10.61 -9.22 -15.07
N LYS A 272 11.12 -8.73 -13.92
CA LYS A 272 11.48 -9.59 -12.79
C LYS A 272 10.26 -10.24 -12.14
N PHE A 273 9.13 -9.55 -12.07
CA PHE A 273 7.87 -10.14 -11.62
C PHE A 273 7.45 -11.31 -12.53
N GLU A 274 7.39 -11.12 -13.84
CA GLU A 274 7.06 -12.19 -14.80
C GLU A 274 8.05 -13.35 -14.74
N THR A 275 9.34 -13.07 -14.50
CA THR A 275 10.37 -14.09 -14.32
C THR A 275 10.13 -14.90 -13.05
N MET A 276 9.82 -14.25 -11.93
CA MET A 276 9.48 -14.91 -10.67
C MET A 276 8.28 -15.85 -10.82
N LEU A 277 7.23 -15.43 -11.53
CA LEU A 277 6.04 -16.25 -11.80
C LEU A 277 6.32 -17.53 -12.61
N ARG A 278 7.45 -17.59 -13.32
CA ARG A 278 7.86 -18.76 -14.10
C ARG A 278 8.76 -19.71 -13.31
N THR A 279 9.18 -19.35 -12.10
CA THR A 279 10.06 -20.20 -11.29
C THR A 279 9.31 -21.42 -10.74
N PRO A 280 9.96 -22.60 -10.66
CA PRO A 280 9.35 -23.77 -10.01
C PRO A 280 8.96 -23.51 -8.55
N ARG A 281 9.73 -22.66 -7.86
CA ARG A 281 9.46 -22.23 -6.47
C ARG A 281 8.10 -21.53 -6.35
N TRP A 282 7.85 -20.55 -7.23
CA TRP A 282 6.55 -19.87 -7.27
C TRP A 282 5.42 -20.84 -7.65
N ARG A 283 5.60 -21.64 -8.71
CA ARG A 283 4.55 -22.56 -9.18
C ARG A 283 4.11 -23.57 -8.12
N ALA A 284 5.02 -24.00 -7.26
CA ALA A 284 4.68 -24.86 -6.12
C ALA A 284 3.80 -24.14 -5.08
N LEU A 285 4.06 -22.86 -4.79
CA LEU A 285 3.23 -22.06 -3.87
C LEU A 285 1.87 -21.72 -4.47
N GLU A 286 1.83 -21.39 -5.76
CA GLU A 286 0.60 -21.13 -6.51
C GLU A 286 -0.32 -22.36 -6.54
N ALA A 287 0.25 -23.55 -6.72
CA ALA A 287 -0.49 -24.81 -6.66
C ALA A 287 -1.12 -25.08 -5.27
N ASP A 288 -0.53 -24.52 -4.21
CA ASP A 288 -1.06 -24.56 -2.84
C ASP A 288 -2.01 -23.39 -2.51
N GLY A 289 -2.43 -22.63 -3.53
CA GLY A 289 -3.41 -21.56 -3.41
C GLY A 289 -2.84 -20.17 -3.12
N ALA A 290 -1.52 -19.97 -3.19
CA ALA A 290 -0.93 -18.65 -2.98
C ALA A 290 -1.26 -17.67 -4.12
N HIS A 291 -1.44 -16.39 -3.77
CA HIS A 291 -1.59 -15.30 -4.72
C HIS A 291 -0.24 -14.61 -5.02
N PRO A 292 0.02 -14.18 -6.27
CA PRO A 292 1.28 -13.52 -6.60
C PRO A 292 1.42 -12.19 -5.86
N GLN A 293 2.62 -11.89 -5.36
CA GLN A 293 2.93 -10.56 -4.82
C GLN A 293 2.92 -9.54 -5.96
N ARG A 294 1.82 -8.79 -6.09
CA ARG A 294 1.67 -7.80 -7.16
C ARG A 294 2.64 -6.63 -6.95
N LEU A 295 3.22 -6.14 -8.04
CA LEU A 295 3.89 -4.85 -8.02
C LEU A 295 2.85 -3.74 -7.79
N LEU A 296 3.15 -2.85 -6.86
CA LEU A 296 2.37 -1.66 -6.57
C LEU A 296 3.19 -0.43 -6.95
N TRP A 297 2.77 0.30 -7.96
CA TRP A 297 3.41 1.55 -8.36
C TRP A 297 3.06 2.63 -7.33
N ALA A 298 4.06 3.05 -6.56
CA ALA A 298 3.93 4.03 -5.49
C ALA A 298 4.60 5.34 -5.86
N SER A 299 4.20 6.45 -5.20
CA SER A 299 4.70 7.78 -5.54
C SER A 299 4.48 8.10 -7.03
N THR A 300 3.26 7.89 -7.52
CA THR A 300 2.88 8.10 -8.93
C THR A 300 2.36 9.51 -9.23
N GLY A 301 2.31 10.39 -8.22
CA GLY A 301 2.09 11.81 -8.43
C GLY A 301 3.29 12.48 -9.09
N VAL A 302 3.05 13.10 -10.25
CA VAL A 302 4.08 13.80 -11.03
C VAL A 302 4.61 15.02 -10.28
N LYS A 303 5.94 15.19 -10.26
CA LYS A 303 6.62 16.27 -9.52
C LYS A 303 7.13 17.40 -10.40
N ASN A 304 7.28 17.14 -11.70
CA ASN A 304 7.72 18.12 -12.68
C ASN A 304 6.50 18.56 -13.51
N PRO A 305 6.10 19.85 -13.48
CA PRO A 305 4.93 20.34 -14.22
C PRO A 305 5.09 20.28 -15.74
N ALA A 306 6.30 20.04 -16.27
CA ALA A 306 6.52 19.82 -17.69
C ALA A 306 6.05 18.44 -18.16
N TYR A 307 5.80 17.50 -17.24
CA TYR A 307 5.35 16.16 -17.54
C TYR A 307 3.82 16.07 -17.45
N PHE A 308 3.22 15.22 -18.28
CA PHE A 308 1.79 14.90 -18.17
C PHE A 308 1.50 14.34 -16.77
N ASP A 309 0.54 14.94 -16.07
CA ASP A 309 0.13 14.62 -14.70
C ASP A 309 -0.37 13.17 -14.50
N THR A 310 -0.75 12.50 -15.58
CA THR A 310 -1.21 11.09 -15.60
C THR A 310 -0.12 10.06 -15.94
N ARG A 311 1.10 10.51 -16.29
CA ARG A 311 2.09 9.63 -16.97
C ARG A 311 2.51 8.39 -16.18
N TYR A 312 2.70 8.52 -14.87
CA TYR A 312 3.11 7.38 -14.02
C TYR A 312 1.95 6.40 -13.74
N VAL A 313 0.80 6.65 -14.34
CA VAL A 313 -0.32 5.70 -14.41
C VAL A 313 -0.43 5.15 -15.83
N THR A 314 -0.52 6.02 -16.83
CA THR A 314 -0.79 5.63 -18.22
C THR A 314 0.40 4.98 -18.91
N GLU A 315 1.63 5.24 -18.46
CA GLU A 315 2.84 4.57 -18.98
C GLU A 315 3.20 3.30 -18.18
N LEU A 316 2.47 2.98 -17.10
CA LEU A 316 2.73 1.82 -16.22
C LEU A 316 1.52 0.88 -16.09
N ILE A 317 0.88 0.58 -17.22
CA ILE A 317 -0.25 -0.34 -17.32
C ILE A 317 0.27 -1.74 -17.64
N ALA A 318 0.03 -2.69 -16.73
CA ALA A 318 0.24 -4.11 -16.99
C ALA A 318 -0.64 -4.96 -16.07
N ALA A 319 -0.98 -6.16 -16.53
CA ALA A 319 -1.80 -7.09 -15.76
C ALA A 319 -1.16 -7.44 -14.41
N ARG A 320 -1.99 -7.67 -13.38
CA ARG A 320 -1.59 -8.05 -12.02
C ARG A 320 -0.69 -7.01 -11.34
N THR A 321 -0.96 -5.74 -11.59
CA THR A 321 -0.30 -4.64 -10.88
C THR A 321 -1.32 -3.82 -10.09
N VAL A 322 -0.81 -2.99 -9.20
CA VAL A 322 -1.57 -2.01 -8.44
C VAL A 322 -0.95 -0.64 -8.72
N ASN A 323 -1.74 0.42 -8.78
CA ASN A 323 -1.24 1.78 -8.75
C ASN A 323 -1.90 2.51 -7.58
N THR A 324 -1.10 2.97 -6.61
CA THR A 324 -1.61 3.80 -5.51
C THR A 324 -1.40 5.26 -5.85
N MET A 325 -2.51 5.98 -6.02
CA MET A 325 -2.52 7.33 -6.57
C MET A 325 -2.87 8.33 -5.47
N PRO A 326 -2.12 9.44 -5.34
CA PRO A 326 -2.64 10.63 -4.66
C PRO A 326 -3.97 11.06 -5.29
N GLU A 327 -4.85 11.68 -4.51
CA GLU A 327 -6.20 12.05 -4.98
C GLU A 327 -6.18 12.92 -6.24
N GLU A 328 -5.23 13.86 -6.34
CA GLU A 328 -5.07 14.70 -7.53
C GLU A 328 -4.76 13.88 -8.79
N THR A 329 -3.88 12.88 -8.68
CA THR A 329 -3.54 11.97 -9.79
C THR A 329 -4.72 11.08 -10.14
N LEU A 330 -5.45 10.57 -9.15
CA LEU A 330 -6.67 9.78 -9.36
C LEU A 330 -7.70 10.56 -10.19
N HIS A 331 -7.95 11.83 -9.83
CA HIS A 331 -8.89 12.69 -10.55
C HIS A 331 -8.39 13.05 -11.95
N ALA A 332 -7.11 13.38 -12.11
CA ALA A 332 -6.51 13.65 -13.42
C ALA A 332 -6.66 12.45 -14.38
N VAL A 333 -6.41 11.22 -13.89
CA VAL A 333 -6.63 10.01 -14.69
C VAL A 333 -8.11 9.84 -15.00
N ALA A 334 -9.01 10.04 -14.03
CA ALA A 334 -10.46 9.92 -14.25
C ALA A 334 -10.99 10.90 -15.31
N GLU A 335 -10.41 12.10 -15.40
CA GLU A 335 -10.83 13.16 -16.31
C GLU A 335 -10.23 13.01 -17.71
N HIS A 336 -8.91 12.80 -17.80
CA HIS A 336 -8.18 12.86 -19.08
C HIS A 336 -7.10 11.79 -19.26
N GLY A 337 -7.14 10.71 -18.46
CA GLY A 337 -6.24 9.57 -18.62
C GLY A 337 -6.45 8.82 -19.95
N VAL A 338 -5.37 8.57 -20.67
CA VAL A 338 -5.33 7.74 -21.89
C VAL A 338 -4.91 6.32 -21.51
N VAL A 339 -5.77 5.34 -21.74
CA VAL A 339 -5.57 3.94 -21.34
C VAL A 339 -5.80 3.06 -22.57
N ASP A 340 -4.69 2.77 -23.27
CA ASP A 340 -4.70 2.08 -24.57
C ASP A 340 -4.25 0.61 -24.48
N GLY A 341 -4.17 0.07 -23.26
CA GLY A 341 -3.75 -1.31 -22.99
C GLY A 341 -2.41 -1.39 -22.24
N ASP A 342 -1.77 -2.55 -22.31
CA ASP A 342 -0.44 -2.79 -21.71
C ASP A 342 0.60 -1.83 -22.29
N SER A 343 1.31 -1.12 -21.42
CA SER A 343 2.34 -0.13 -21.74
C SER A 343 3.74 -0.49 -21.22
N ILE A 344 3.88 -1.69 -20.64
CA ILE A 344 5.10 -2.19 -20.01
C ILE A 344 5.71 -3.34 -20.83
N SER A 345 4.88 -4.32 -21.19
CA SER A 345 5.35 -5.54 -21.86
C SER A 345 5.94 -5.22 -23.23
N GLY A 346 7.08 -5.83 -23.55
CA GLY A 346 7.81 -5.58 -24.80
C GLY A 346 8.73 -4.36 -24.79
N ALA A 347 8.77 -3.57 -23.71
CA ALA A 347 9.63 -2.38 -23.60
C ALA A 347 10.92 -2.60 -22.76
N TYR A 348 11.26 -3.84 -22.42
CA TYR A 348 12.38 -4.14 -21.51
C TYR A 348 13.74 -3.75 -22.10
N ASP A 349 14.03 -4.10 -23.35
CA ASP A 349 15.32 -3.75 -23.99
C ASP A 349 15.49 -2.24 -24.16
N THR A 350 14.41 -1.53 -24.47
CA THR A 350 14.41 -0.05 -24.47
C THR A 350 14.70 0.50 -23.08
N SER A 351 14.13 -0.11 -22.04
CA SER A 351 14.34 0.30 -20.65
C SER A 351 15.78 0.06 -20.19
N ARG A 352 16.40 -1.08 -20.54
CA ARG A 352 17.85 -1.32 -20.33
C ARG A 352 18.69 -0.27 -21.03
N THR A 353 18.37 0.03 -22.29
CA THR A 353 19.07 1.06 -23.07
C THR A 353 18.98 2.45 -22.43
N VAL A 354 17.85 2.79 -21.79
CA VAL A 354 17.72 4.05 -21.03
C VAL A 354 18.71 4.07 -19.86
N LEU A 355 18.75 3.00 -19.05
CA LEU A 355 19.67 2.92 -17.92
C LEU A 355 21.14 2.96 -18.37
N ASP A 356 21.51 2.24 -19.43
CA ASP A 356 22.87 2.28 -20.00
C ASP A 356 23.26 3.71 -20.44
N LYS A 357 22.33 4.44 -21.06
CA LYS A 357 22.55 5.82 -21.50
C LYS A 357 22.65 6.80 -20.33
N LEU A 358 21.95 6.56 -19.22
CA LEU A 358 22.13 7.33 -17.98
C LEU A 358 23.55 7.17 -17.44
N THR A 359 24.06 5.94 -17.41
CA THR A 359 25.45 5.67 -17.02
C THR A 359 26.45 6.38 -17.93
N LEU A 360 26.24 6.35 -19.25
CA LEU A 360 27.07 7.09 -20.21
C LEU A 360 26.99 8.62 -20.05
N ALA A 361 25.87 9.12 -19.50
CA ALA A 361 25.70 10.53 -19.16
C ALA A 361 26.29 10.90 -17.79
N GLY A 362 26.94 9.97 -17.10
CA GLY A 362 27.56 10.19 -15.79
C GLY A 362 26.61 10.05 -14.60
N VAL A 363 25.40 9.52 -14.80
CA VAL A 363 24.45 9.23 -13.73
C VAL A 363 24.43 7.73 -13.46
N ASP A 364 25.06 7.33 -12.35
CA ASP A 364 25.07 5.95 -11.88
C ASP A 364 23.71 5.57 -11.26
N TYR A 365 23.03 4.59 -11.85
CA TYR A 365 21.75 4.06 -11.38
C TYR A 365 21.86 3.50 -9.95
N ASP A 366 22.91 2.75 -9.64
CA ASP A 366 23.06 2.11 -8.33
C ASP A 366 23.26 3.17 -7.25
N ASP A 367 23.97 4.25 -7.58
CA ASP A 367 24.15 5.38 -6.67
C ASP A 367 22.86 6.17 -6.43
N VAL A 368 22.05 6.35 -7.48
CA VAL A 368 20.72 6.98 -7.38
C VAL A 368 19.83 6.19 -6.43
N VAL A 369 19.67 4.89 -6.65
CA VAL A 369 18.73 4.08 -5.86
C VAL A 369 19.19 3.88 -4.42
N ARG A 370 20.51 3.82 -4.15
CA ARG A 370 21.05 3.83 -2.77
C ARG A 370 20.74 5.14 -2.05
N ALA A 371 20.91 6.28 -2.71
CA ALA A 371 20.57 7.58 -2.13
C ALA A 371 19.07 7.66 -1.82
N LEU A 372 18.22 7.19 -2.74
CA LEU A 372 16.76 7.17 -2.55
C LEU A 372 16.30 6.25 -1.42
N GLU A 373 16.94 5.08 -1.24
CA GLU A 373 16.65 4.18 -0.12
C GLU A 373 16.96 4.87 1.22
N ALA A 374 18.15 5.49 1.35
CA ALA A 374 18.56 6.20 2.55
C ALA A 374 17.68 7.43 2.87
N GLU A 375 17.41 8.27 1.87
CA GLU A 375 16.53 9.42 2.02
C GLU A 375 15.07 9.01 2.28
N GLY A 376 14.63 7.91 1.68
CA GLY A 376 13.29 7.37 1.85
C GLY A 376 13.00 7.05 3.31
N LEU A 377 13.91 6.32 3.96
CA LEU A 377 13.79 5.99 5.37
C LEU A 377 13.82 7.25 6.26
N GLN A 378 14.76 8.17 6.01
CA GLN A 378 14.87 9.41 6.78
C GLN A 378 13.59 10.26 6.68
N LYS A 379 13.02 10.41 5.49
CA LYS A 379 11.77 11.16 5.29
C LYS A 379 10.60 10.53 6.06
N PHE A 380 10.58 9.21 6.20
CA PHE A 380 9.55 8.50 6.98
C PHE A 380 9.75 8.70 8.49
N GLU A 381 10.99 8.65 9.00
CA GLU A 381 11.29 8.97 10.40
C GLU A 381 10.90 10.41 10.76
N VAL A 382 11.18 11.38 9.87
CA VAL A 382 10.76 12.78 10.06
C VAL A 382 9.23 12.89 10.13
N ALA A 383 8.52 12.31 9.16
CA ALA A 383 7.05 12.33 9.13
C ALA A 383 6.44 11.65 10.36
N TRP A 384 7.06 10.60 10.89
CA TRP A 384 6.62 9.93 12.11
C TRP A 384 6.79 10.80 13.36
N ASN A 385 7.89 11.54 13.45
CA ASN A 385 8.11 12.48 14.55
C ASN A 385 7.12 13.65 14.51
N GLU A 386 6.83 14.17 13.32
CA GLU A 386 5.83 15.21 13.12
C GLU A 386 4.44 14.72 13.54
N LEU A 387 4.03 13.53 13.08
CA LEU A 387 2.78 12.88 13.49
C LEU A 387 2.70 12.73 15.01
N THR A 388 3.74 12.18 15.63
CA THR A 388 3.78 11.91 17.07
C THR A 388 3.73 13.22 17.87
N SER A 389 4.42 14.26 17.40
CA SER A 389 4.43 15.59 18.01
C SER A 389 3.07 16.28 17.90
N THR A 390 2.41 16.20 16.74
CA THR A 390 1.04 16.70 16.55
C THR A 390 0.07 16.01 17.51
N VAL A 391 0.14 14.68 17.65
CA VAL A 391 -0.72 13.95 18.61
C VAL A 391 -0.40 14.30 20.06
N ALA A 392 0.87 14.48 20.41
CA ALA A 392 1.27 14.89 21.75
C ALA A 392 0.65 16.26 22.12
N LEU A 393 0.72 17.23 21.21
CA LEU A 393 0.12 18.56 21.41
C LEU A 393 -1.40 18.47 21.59
N LEU A 394 -2.08 17.66 20.77
CA LEU A 394 -3.52 17.45 20.86
C LEU A 394 -3.93 16.79 22.19
N LEU A 395 -3.16 15.82 22.67
CA LEU A 395 -3.39 15.19 23.97
C LEU A 395 -3.20 16.19 25.13
N ASP A 396 -2.16 17.02 25.07
CA ASP A 396 -1.87 17.99 26.11
C ASP A 396 -2.91 19.11 26.16
N ASP A 397 -3.40 19.59 25.00
CA ASP A 397 -4.52 20.54 24.99
C ASP A 397 -5.81 19.91 25.55
N ALA A 398 -6.13 18.68 25.14
CA ALA A 398 -7.28 17.95 25.68
C ALA A 398 -7.20 17.78 27.21
N ARG A 399 -6.03 17.41 27.76
CA ARG A 399 -5.78 17.35 29.21
C ARG A 399 -6.01 18.70 29.88
N ALA A 400 -5.47 19.77 29.32
CA ALA A 400 -5.64 21.12 29.84
C ALA A 400 -7.11 21.57 29.80
N GLN A 401 -7.88 21.19 28.78
CA GLN A 401 -9.32 21.45 28.71
C GLN A 401 -10.11 20.65 29.78
N ILE A 402 -9.76 19.38 30.01
CA ILE A 402 -10.36 18.53 31.04
C ILE A 402 -10.12 19.12 32.44
N ASP A 403 -8.88 19.52 32.73
CA ASP A 403 -8.53 20.09 34.03
C ASP A 403 -9.19 21.45 34.28
N ARG A 404 -9.29 22.31 33.25
CA ARG A 404 -10.07 23.56 33.32
C ARG A 404 -11.53 23.29 33.65
N SER A 405 -12.14 22.28 33.02
CA SER A 405 -13.54 21.90 33.22
C SER A 405 -13.80 21.33 34.62
N ARG A 406 -12.85 20.58 35.18
CA ARG A 406 -12.91 20.10 36.58
C ARG A 406 -12.82 21.26 37.58
N ASN A 407 -11.92 22.21 37.33
CA ASN A 407 -11.73 23.37 38.21
C ASN A 407 -12.90 24.36 38.18
N THR A 408 -13.61 24.50 37.05
CA THR A 408 -14.82 25.32 36.97
C THR A 408 -16.02 24.65 37.64
N ALA A 409 -16.16 23.32 37.51
CA ALA A 409 -17.22 22.55 38.18
C ALA A 409 -17.07 22.53 39.72
N GLN A 410 -15.87 22.74 40.26
CA GLN A 410 -15.60 22.79 41.70
C GLN A 410 -15.81 24.19 42.33
N LYS A 411 -16.08 25.24 41.55
CA LYS A 411 -16.40 26.56 42.13
C LYS A 411 -17.84 26.56 42.68
N PRO A 412 -18.06 26.85 43.99
CA PRO A 412 -19.41 26.97 44.52
C PRO A 412 -20.17 28.10 43.79
N PRO A 413 -21.50 27.97 43.59
CA PRO A 413 -22.28 29.03 42.97
C PRO A 413 -22.12 30.33 43.76
N PRO A 414 -22.12 31.50 43.11
CA PRO A 414 -22.12 32.77 43.83
C PRO A 414 -23.36 32.80 44.73
N PHE A 415 -23.14 32.97 46.03
CA PHE A 415 -24.21 33.11 47.01
C PHE A 415 -25.25 34.14 46.52
N PRO A 416 -26.56 33.87 46.61
CA PRO A 416 -27.55 34.89 46.30
C PRO A 416 -27.38 36.03 47.30
N VAL A 417 -27.00 37.21 46.81
CA VAL A 417 -27.03 38.45 47.59
C VAL A 417 -28.51 38.79 47.81
N THR A 418 -29.09 38.33 48.92
CA THR A 418 -30.37 38.85 49.39
C THR A 418 -30.17 40.32 49.73
N ALA A 419 -30.67 41.20 48.86
CA ALA A 419 -30.83 42.61 49.15
C ALA A 419 -31.79 42.75 50.35
N VAL A 420 -31.25 43.03 51.53
CA VAL A 420 -32.04 43.52 52.66
C VAL A 420 -32.50 44.92 52.30
N GLN A 421 -33.74 45.05 51.83
CA GLN A 421 -34.43 46.32 51.77
C GLN A 421 -34.66 46.81 53.21
N ALA A 422 -33.93 47.85 53.60
CA ALA A 422 -34.29 48.67 54.73
C ALA A 422 -35.63 49.37 54.42
N ARG A 423 -36.65 49.12 55.25
CA ARG A 423 -37.79 50.04 55.44
C ARG A 423 -37.68 50.61 56.84
N GLU A 424 -37.73 51.93 56.90
CA GLU A 424 -37.63 52.79 58.08
C GLU A 424 -38.91 52.80 58.93
N VAL A 425 -38.70 53.28 60.17
CA VAL A 425 -39.63 53.79 61.22
C VAL A 425 -40.31 52.77 62.12
#